data_AF-A0A6A6EYD1-F1
#
_entry.id   AF-A0A6A6EYD1-F1
#
_cell.length_a   1.000
_cell.length_b   1.000
_cell.length_c   1.000
_cell.angle_alpha   90.00
_cell.angle_beta   90.00
_cell.angle_gamma   90.00
#
_symmetry.space_group_name_H-M   'P 1'
#
loop_
_entity.id
_entity.type
_entity.pdbx_description
1 polymer ?
#
loop_
_entity_poly.entity_id
_entity_poly.type
_entity_poly.pdbx_seq_one_letter_code
_entity_poly.pdbx_strand_id
1 'polypeptide(L)'
;RVQQLCARWASTGDPSQVQPDDPNISPQVSGAFPFGEQTSLSRYYEDLLDLYIFSYCTDIPDLSNAVILKWQETDYLHTWSIPDIQLVIKAFSHLPLTDRLSLYLTDYYAYLWDQTEWRSLKEYVPLRPGIEKFLYAVSRARSPHMASKGDELLDEWCTYHVHVDKNEGKKCLETRDAL
;
A
#
# COMPACT_ATOMS: atom_id res chain seq x y z
N ARG A 1 -11.82 6.27 15.38
CA ARG A 1 -13.05 6.09 14.57
C ARG A 1 -13.03 4.79 13.78
N VAL A 2 -11.94 4.46 13.05
CA VAL A 2 -11.75 3.17 12.34
C VAL A 2 -11.71 1.97 13.30
N GLN A 3 -10.99 2.04 14.43
CA GLN A 3 -10.97 0.98 15.45
C GLN A 3 -12.37 0.67 16.03
N GLN A 4 -13.25 1.67 16.13
CA GLN A 4 -14.63 1.50 16.59
C GLN A 4 -15.56 0.90 15.51
N LEU A 5 -15.22 1.09 14.23
CA LEU A 5 -15.93 0.47 13.10
C LEU A 5 -15.59 -1.02 13.00
N CYS A 6 -14.33 -1.41 13.17
CA CYS A 6 -13.92 -2.82 13.23
C CYS A 6 -14.59 -3.56 14.41
N ALA A 7 -14.69 -2.93 15.59
CA ALA A 7 -15.36 -3.51 16.75
C ALA A 7 -16.89 -3.61 16.61
N ARG A 8 -17.53 -2.67 15.88
CA ARG A 8 -18.98 -2.71 15.62
C ARG A 8 -19.38 -3.76 14.59
N TRP A 9 -18.59 -3.94 13.53
CA TRP A 9 -18.93 -4.92 12.48
C TRP A 9 -18.77 -6.37 12.93
N ALA A 10 -17.84 -6.67 13.85
CA ALA A 10 -17.74 -7.97 14.49
C ALA A 10 -19.00 -8.35 15.30
N SER A 11 -19.85 -7.38 15.67
CA SER A 11 -21.03 -7.59 16.52
C SER A 11 -22.36 -7.76 15.78
N THR A 12 -22.41 -7.49 14.46
CA THR A 12 -23.65 -7.54 13.66
C THR A 12 -23.65 -8.67 12.63
N GLY A 13 -22.72 -9.62 12.74
CA GLY A 13 -22.51 -10.68 11.77
C GLY A 13 -23.75 -11.52 11.47
N ASP A 14 -24.33 -11.29 10.29
CA ASP A 14 -24.98 -12.35 9.53
C ASP A 14 -24.57 -12.25 8.05
N PRO A 15 -23.54 -13.02 7.63
CA PRO A 15 -23.10 -13.10 6.24
C PRO A 15 -24.08 -13.85 5.32
N SER A 16 -25.16 -14.43 5.85
CA SER A 16 -26.07 -15.31 5.07
C SER A 16 -27.08 -14.56 4.19
N GLN A 17 -27.03 -13.23 4.13
CA GLN A 17 -27.96 -12.39 3.36
C GLN A 17 -27.36 -11.79 2.08
N VAL A 18 -26.11 -12.06 1.74
CA VAL A 18 -25.50 -11.58 0.48
C VAL A 18 -25.61 -12.69 -0.57
N GLN A 19 -26.45 -12.47 -1.58
CA GLN A 19 -26.53 -13.36 -2.75
C GLN A 19 -25.16 -13.42 -3.44
N PRO A 20 -24.76 -14.58 -3.99
CA PRO A 20 -23.53 -14.69 -4.75
C PRO A 20 -23.70 -13.91 -6.07
N ASP A 21 -23.08 -12.74 -6.14
CA ASP A 21 -23.00 -11.97 -7.38
C ASP A 21 -22.14 -12.69 -8.43
N ASP A 22 -22.53 -12.48 -9.68
CA ASP A 22 -22.07 -13.06 -10.94
C ASP A 22 -20.53 -13.28 -11.02
N PRO A 23 -20.04 -14.50 -11.34
CA PRO A 23 -18.62 -14.82 -11.44
C PRO A 23 -17.86 -14.09 -12.56
N ASN A 24 -18.51 -13.21 -13.32
CA ASN A 24 -17.92 -12.46 -14.44
C ASN A 24 -17.61 -10.98 -14.13
N ILE A 25 -17.84 -10.51 -12.90
CA ILE A 25 -17.52 -9.13 -12.52
C ILE A 25 -16.17 -9.11 -11.81
N SER A 26 -15.08 -8.92 -12.57
CA SER A 26 -13.85 -8.41 -11.96
C SER A 26 -14.17 -7.07 -11.29
N PRO A 27 -13.87 -6.88 -10.00
CA PRO A 27 -14.05 -5.58 -9.37
C PRO A 27 -13.05 -4.61 -10.01
N GLN A 28 -13.49 -3.89 -11.04
CA GLN A 28 -12.72 -2.81 -11.63
C GLN A 28 -12.76 -1.61 -10.67
N VAL A 29 -11.94 -1.67 -9.62
CA VAL A 29 -11.67 -0.55 -8.70
C VAL A 29 -11.09 0.66 -9.46
N SER A 30 -10.61 0.44 -10.68
CA SER A 30 -10.07 1.46 -11.58
C SER A 30 -11.00 2.67 -11.82
N GLY A 31 -12.32 2.54 -11.61
CA GLY A 31 -13.29 3.63 -11.75
C GLY A 31 -13.75 4.27 -10.43
N ALA A 32 -13.45 3.68 -9.27
CA ALA A 32 -14.01 4.13 -7.99
C ALA A 32 -13.29 5.36 -7.40
N PHE A 33 -12.05 5.60 -7.80
CA PHE A 33 -11.22 6.71 -7.32
C PHE A 33 -10.50 7.38 -8.50
N PRO A 34 -11.19 8.14 -9.35
CA PRO A 34 -10.51 8.94 -10.35
C PRO A 34 -9.63 9.97 -9.64
N PHE A 35 -8.32 9.96 -9.93
CA PHE A 35 -7.47 11.09 -9.64
C PHE A 35 -7.96 12.26 -10.51
N GLY A 36 -8.75 13.16 -9.91
CA GLY A 36 -9.32 14.33 -10.57
C GLY A 36 -8.60 15.62 -10.16
N GLU A 37 -8.81 16.69 -10.92
CA GLU A 37 -8.20 18.03 -10.73
C GLU A 37 -8.38 18.64 -9.31
N GLN A 38 -9.22 18.05 -8.45
CA GLN A 38 -9.56 18.58 -7.12
C GLN A 38 -8.97 17.81 -5.93
N THR A 39 -8.41 16.61 -6.12
CA THR A 39 -7.84 15.81 -5.02
C THR A 39 -6.33 15.94 -4.98
N SER A 40 -5.78 16.39 -3.85
CA SER A 40 -4.32 16.37 -3.66
C SER A 40 -3.81 14.93 -3.62
N LEU A 41 -2.61 14.68 -4.15
CA LEU A 41 -1.99 13.35 -4.15
C LEU A 41 -1.88 12.75 -2.75
N SER A 42 -1.59 13.59 -1.74
CA SER A 42 -1.60 13.18 -0.33
C SER A 42 -2.96 12.65 0.11
N ARG A 43 -4.06 13.30 -0.29
CA ARG A 43 -5.41 12.85 0.05
C ARG A 43 -5.76 11.53 -0.64
N TYR A 44 -5.31 11.38 -1.88
CA TYR A 44 -5.49 10.15 -2.64
C TYR A 44 -4.84 8.94 -1.95
N TYR A 45 -3.59 9.07 -1.48
CA TYR A 45 -2.94 8.02 -0.71
C TYR A 45 -3.62 7.74 0.64
N GLU A 46 -4.18 8.76 1.30
CA GLU A 46 -5.00 8.56 2.51
C GLU A 46 -6.20 7.66 2.23
N ASP A 47 -6.93 7.93 1.15
CA ASP A 47 -8.13 7.18 0.78
C ASP A 47 -7.76 5.74 0.36
N LEU A 48 -6.66 5.54 -0.39
CA LEU A 48 -6.13 4.21 -0.72
C LEU A 48 -5.73 3.42 0.54
N LEU A 49 -5.05 4.05 1.50
CA LEU A 49 -4.65 3.36 2.73
C LEU A 49 -5.86 2.95 3.56
N ASP A 50 -6.84 3.84 3.70
CA ASP A 50 -8.07 3.51 4.43
C ASP A 50 -8.82 2.36 3.78
N LEU A 51 -8.86 2.30 2.45
CA LEU A 51 -9.48 1.20 1.73
C LEU A 51 -8.69 -0.11 1.87
N TYR A 52 -7.36 -0.06 1.86
CA TYR A 52 -6.52 -1.24 2.10
C TYR A 52 -6.70 -1.80 3.52
N ILE A 53 -6.68 -0.92 4.53
CA ILE A 53 -6.89 -1.33 5.92
C ILE A 53 -8.28 -1.95 6.06
N PHE A 54 -9.29 -1.35 5.43
CA PHE A 54 -10.63 -1.90 5.40
C PHE A 54 -10.67 -3.29 4.78
N SER A 55 -10.09 -3.48 3.58
CA SER A 55 -10.09 -4.76 2.88
C SER A 55 -9.31 -5.83 3.63
N TYR A 56 -8.20 -5.47 4.27
CA TYR A 56 -7.44 -6.35 5.16
C TYR A 56 -8.25 -6.78 6.38
N CYS A 57 -8.90 -5.83 7.08
CA CYS A 57 -9.69 -6.13 8.27
C CYS A 57 -10.98 -6.92 7.98
N THR A 58 -11.46 -6.89 6.74
CA THR A 58 -12.68 -7.58 6.30
C THR A 58 -12.41 -8.84 5.48
N ASP A 59 -11.13 -9.20 5.31
CA ASP A 59 -10.68 -10.35 4.53
C ASP A 59 -11.26 -10.35 3.10
N ILE A 60 -11.07 -9.25 2.39
CA ILE A 60 -11.42 -9.09 0.96
C ILE A 60 -10.11 -8.98 0.16
N PRO A 61 -9.50 -10.12 -0.25
CA PRO A 61 -8.18 -10.13 -0.88
C PRO A 61 -8.14 -9.42 -2.22
N ASP A 62 -9.20 -9.53 -3.03
CA ASP A 62 -9.29 -8.90 -4.35
C ASP A 62 -9.27 -7.38 -4.27
N LEU A 63 -9.98 -6.82 -3.28
CA LEU A 63 -9.94 -5.38 -3.01
C LEU A 63 -8.56 -4.95 -2.53
N SER A 64 -7.93 -5.72 -1.65
CA SER A 64 -6.56 -5.44 -1.18
C SER A 64 -5.56 -5.45 -2.34
N ASN A 65 -5.69 -6.40 -3.27
CA ASN A 65 -4.90 -6.50 -4.50
C ASN A 65 -5.10 -5.29 -5.41
N ALA A 66 -6.36 -4.91 -5.66
CA ALA A 66 -6.67 -3.79 -6.52
C ALA A 66 -6.14 -2.47 -5.96
N VAL A 67 -6.21 -2.28 -4.64
CA VAL A 67 -5.70 -1.08 -3.97
C VAL A 67 -4.19 -0.98 -4.05
N ILE A 68 -3.45 -2.06 -3.79
CA ILE A 68 -1.98 -2.02 -3.86
C ILE A 68 -1.50 -1.82 -5.31
N LEU A 69 -2.16 -2.44 -6.30
CA LEU A 69 -1.88 -2.18 -7.71
C LEU A 69 -2.07 -0.70 -8.04
N LYS A 70 -3.19 -0.12 -7.62
CA LYS A 70 -3.47 1.30 -7.85
C LYS A 70 -2.44 2.21 -7.17
N TRP A 71 -2.00 1.82 -5.97
CA TRP A 71 -0.92 2.51 -5.26
C TRP A 71 0.39 2.46 -6.08
N GLN A 72 0.79 1.28 -6.54
CA GLN A 72 2.01 1.08 -7.33
C GLN A 72 1.96 1.86 -8.66
N GLU A 73 0.82 1.87 -9.36
CA GLU A 73 0.60 2.68 -10.57
C GLU A 73 0.78 4.18 -10.28
N THR A 74 0.26 4.64 -9.15
CA THR A 74 0.35 6.05 -8.74
C THR A 74 1.79 6.44 -8.41
N ASP A 75 2.50 5.59 -7.67
CA ASP A 75 3.91 5.78 -7.37
C ASP A 75 4.79 5.77 -8.63
N TYR A 76 4.47 4.92 -9.60
CA TYR A 76 5.17 4.87 -10.89
C TYR A 76 5.02 6.18 -11.67
N LEU A 77 3.78 6.70 -11.77
CA LEU A 77 3.47 7.97 -12.44
C LEU A 77 4.01 9.20 -11.69
N HIS A 78 4.16 9.10 -10.37
CA HIS A 78 4.62 10.18 -9.50
C HIS A 78 5.91 9.80 -8.77
N THR A 79 6.92 9.37 -9.52
CA THR A 79 8.17 8.71 -9.07
C THR A 79 9.01 9.48 -8.03
N TRP A 80 8.69 10.75 -7.77
CA TRP A 80 9.38 11.62 -6.82
C TRP A 80 8.52 12.01 -5.61
N SER A 81 7.27 11.59 -5.53
CA SER A 81 6.40 11.88 -4.39
C SER A 81 6.40 10.70 -3.43
N ILE A 82 7.12 10.84 -2.33
CA ILE A 82 7.06 9.88 -1.24
C ILE A 82 5.77 10.15 -0.45
N PRO A 83 4.93 9.12 -0.19
CA PRO A 83 3.75 9.28 0.66
C PRO A 83 4.14 9.89 2.01
N ASP A 84 3.29 10.69 2.66
CA ASP A 84 3.65 11.30 3.94
C ASP A 84 3.99 10.25 5.03
N ILE A 85 5.00 10.52 5.86
CA ILE A 85 5.45 9.55 6.86
C ILE A 85 4.38 9.23 7.91
N GLN A 86 3.47 10.15 8.23
CA GLN A 86 2.35 9.88 9.14
C GLN A 86 1.36 8.87 8.54
N LEU A 87 1.21 8.90 7.21
CA LEU A 87 0.40 7.92 6.49
C LEU A 87 1.04 6.54 6.58
N VAL A 88 2.35 6.45 6.36
CA VAL A 88 3.07 5.17 6.49
C VAL A 88 3.02 4.65 7.91
N ILE A 89 3.24 5.49 8.93
CA ILE A 89 3.11 5.06 10.33
C ILE A 89 1.72 4.50 10.61
N LYS A 90 0.65 5.12 10.08
CA LYS A 90 -0.72 4.60 10.19
C LYS A 90 -0.84 3.19 9.61
N ALA A 91 -0.24 2.90 8.45
CA ALA A 91 -0.21 1.54 7.90
C ALA A 91 0.39 0.53 8.90
N PHE A 92 1.55 0.85 9.49
CA PHE A 92 2.24 -0.01 10.46
C PHE A 92 1.54 -0.10 11.83
N SER A 93 0.67 0.85 12.17
CA SER A 93 -0.21 0.75 13.33
C SER A 93 -1.31 -0.30 13.13
N HIS A 94 -1.72 -0.56 11.89
CA HIS A 94 -2.89 -1.39 11.56
C HIS A 94 -2.56 -2.73 10.92
N LEU A 95 -1.41 -2.84 10.24
CA LEU A 95 -1.00 -4.02 9.49
C LEU A 95 0.21 -4.72 10.15
N PRO A 96 0.36 -6.05 9.99
CA PRO A 96 1.56 -6.75 10.40
C PRO A 96 2.73 -6.43 9.45
N LEU A 97 3.97 -6.58 9.94
CA LEU A 97 5.19 -6.35 9.15
C LEU A 97 5.30 -7.23 7.89
N THR A 98 4.65 -8.39 7.90
CA THR A 98 4.64 -9.35 6.80
C THR A 98 3.51 -9.09 5.80
N ASP A 99 2.67 -8.09 6.03
CA ASP A 99 1.63 -7.71 5.09
C ASP A 99 2.23 -7.05 3.84
N ARG A 100 1.57 -7.25 2.70
CA ARG A 100 2.09 -6.82 1.39
C ARG A 100 2.24 -5.31 1.27
N LEU A 101 1.31 -4.52 1.79
CA LEU A 101 1.45 -3.07 1.80
C LEU A 101 2.57 -2.63 2.75
N SER A 102 2.74 -3.33 3.89
CA SER A 102 3.84 -3.04 4.81
C SER A 102 5.21 -3.34 4.21
N LEU A 103 5.33 -4.46 3.48
CA LEU A 103 6.54 -4.82 2.73
C LEU A 103 6.82 -3.79 1.63
N TYR A 104 5.81 -3.49 0.80
CA TYR A 104 5.94 -2.49 -0.26
C TYR A 104 6.40 -1.13 0.26
N LEU A 105 5.75 -0.59 1.30
CA LEU A 105 6.13 0.68 1.91
C LEU A 105 7.51 0.64 2.54
N THR A 106 7.92 -0.51 3.09
CA THR A 106 9.27 -0.71 3.62
C THR A 106 10.30 -0.56 2.52
N ASP A 107 10.12 -1.29 1.42
CA ASP A 107 11.07 -1.30 0.31
C ASP A 107 11.08 0.07 -0.38
N TYR A 108 9.90 0.65 -0.66
CA TYR A 108 9.76 1.99 -1.22
C TYR A 108 10.52 3.05 -0.42
N TYR A 109 10.35 3.07 0.92
CA TYR A 109 11.08 3.99 1.78
C TYR A 109 12.55 3.62 1.96
N ALA A 110 12.91 2.34 1.95
CA ALA A 110 14.31 1.93 2.01
C ALA A 110 15.10 2.52 0.83
N TYR A 111 14.50 2.55 -0.36
CA TYR A 111 15.09 3.09 -1.57
C TYR A 111 14.99 4.61 -1.69
N LEU A 112 13.78 5.18 -1.55
CA LEU A 112 13.52 6.55 -1.96
C LEU A 112 13.63 7.58 -0.82
N TRP A 113 13.57 7.16 0.45
CA TRP A 113 13.64 8.11 1.56
C TRP A 113 15.04 8.74 1.63
N ASP A 114 15.10 9.98 1.15
CA ASP A 114 16.29 10.76 0.85
C ASP A 114 17.46 10.57 1.83
N GLN A 115 18.62 10.21 1.28
CA GLN A 115 19.89 10.13 2.02
C GLN A 115 20.64 11.47 2.07
N THR A 116 20.15 12.54 1.42
CA THR A 116 20.84 13.83 1.27
C THR A 116 20.38 14.92 2.26
N GLU A 117 19.16 14.84 2.81
CA GLU A 117 18.64 15.76 3.85
C GLU A 117 19.19 15.55 5.27
N TRP A 118 20.13 14.62 5.50
CA TRP A 118 20.65 14.34 6.86
C TRP A 118 21.30 15.55 7.57
N ARG A 119 21.65 16.60 6.81
CA ARG A 119 22.24 17.83 7.35
C ARG A 119 21.21 18.87 7.80
N SER A 120 19.93 18.71 7.46
CA SER A 120 18.84 19.56 7.92
C SER A 120 18.01 18.84 8.97
N LEU A 121 18.56 18.73 10.19
CA LEU A 121 17.79 18.32 11.35
C LEU A 121 16.67 19.35 11.58
N LYS A 122 15.45 19.01 11.17
CA LYS A 122 14.23 19.73 11.57
C LYS A 122 13.95 19.41 13.04
N GLU A 123 13.17 20.26 13.71
CA GLU A 123 12.72 19.98 15.08
C GLU A 123 12.02 18.61 15.14
N TYR A 124 12.28 17.87 16.21
CA TYR A 124 11.70 16.54 16.39
C TYR A 124 10.18 16.65 16.54
N VAL A 125 9.45 16.01 15.62
CA VAL A 125 7.99 15.85 15.72
C VAL A 125 7.71 14.45 16.27
N PRO A 126 7.00 14.32 17.40
CA PRO A 126 6.62 13.02 17.94
C PRO A 126 5.80 12.22 16.92
N LEU A 127 6.24 10.99 16.65
CA LEU A 127 5.59 10.09 15.71
C LEU A 127 4.55 9.22 16.45
N ARG A 128 3.50 8.82 15.74
CA ARG A 128 2.41 7.98 16.28
C ARG A 128 2.88 6.55 16.56
N PRO A 129 2.13 5.76 17.36
CA PRO A 129 2.44 4.33 17.57
C PRO A 129 2.58 3.57 16.25
N GLY A 130 3.55 2.65 16.14
CA GLY A 130 3.85 1.92 14.90
C GLY A 130 5.09 2.44 14.18
N ILE A 131 5.62 3.60 14.58
CA ILE A 131 6.89 4.13 14.09
C ILE A 131 8.06 3.17 14.33
N GLU A 132 8.07 2.48 15.47
CA GLU A 132 9.12 1.53 15.82
C GLU A 132 9.16 0.33 14.86
N LYS A 133 7.99 -0.15 14.41
CA LYS A 133 7.89 -1.23 13.43
C LYS A 133 8.40 -0.76 12.07
N PHE A 134 7.99 0.44 11.66
CA PHE A 134 8.43 1.04 10.40
C PHE A 134 9.95 1.24 10.36
N LEU A 135 10.53 1.87 11.39
CA LEU A 135 11.99 2.08 11.46
C LEU A 135 12.77 0.76 11.52
N TYR A 136 12.25 -0.26 12.22
CA TYR A 136 12.85 -1.59 12.22
C TYR A 136 12.85 -2.22 10.81
N ALA A 137 11.73 -2.12 10.09
CA ALA A 137 11.62 -2.68 8.74
C ALA A 137 12.57 -1.98 7.76
N VAL A 138 12.56 -0.65 7.73
CA VAL A 138 13.42 0.15 6.83
C VAL A 138 14.91 -0.04 7.14
N SER A 139 15.30 -0.04 8.42
CA SER A 139 16.70 -0.25 8.80
C SER A 139 17.20 -1.64 8.41
N ARG A 140 16.34 -2.66 8.48
CA ARG A 140 16.65 -4.01 8.03
C ARG A 140 16.81 -4.10 6.52
N ALA A 141 15.89 -3.49 5.75
CA ALA A 141 15.96 -3.45 4.29
C ALA A 141 17.22 -2.71 3.79
N ARG A 142 17.63 -1.64 4.47
CA ARG A 142 18.85 -0.87 4.16
C ARG A 142 20.17 -1.51 4.59
N SER A 143 20.14 -2.65 5.28
CA SER A 143 21.36 -3.29 5.76
C SER A 143 22.31 -3.57 4.58
N PRO A 144 23.63 -3.30 4.69
CA PRO A 144 24.59 -3.47 3.59
C PRO A 144 24.66 -4.86 2.95
N HIS A 145 24.08 -5.87 3.62
CA HIS A 145 23.99 -7.24 3.12
C HIS A 145 22.76 -7.49 2.22
N MET A 146 21.87 -6.50 2.09
CA MET A 146 20.66 -6.52 1.25
C MET A 146 20.69 -5.42 0.17
N ALA A 147 21.77 -4.64 0.08
CA ALA A 147 21.89 -3.52 -0.84
C ALA A 147 22.25 -4.00 -2.27
N SER A 148 21.26 -4.44 -3.02
CA SER A 148 21.31 -4.48 -4.47
C SER A 148 20.50 -3.29 -5.05
N LYS A 149 20.76 -2.96 -6.31
CA LYS A 149 20.87 -1.59 -6.83
C LYS A 149 19.57 -1.10 -7.48
N GLY A 150 18.98 -0.02 -6.95
CA GLY A 150 18.27 1.03 -7.68
C GLY A 150 16.92 0.68 -8.35
N ASP A 151 16.92 -0.19 -9.34
CA ASP A 151 15.75 -0.52 -10.18
C ASP A 151 14.96 -1.75 -9.67
N GLU A 152 15.46 -2.41 -8.63
CA GLU A 152 14.90 -3.68 -8.13
C GLU A 152 13.47 -3.55 -7.59
N LEU A 153 13.05 -2.38 -7.13
CA LEU A 153 11.66 -2.19 -6.70
C LEU A 153 10.67 -2.36 -7.87
N LEU A 154 11.06 -1.93 -9.07
CA LEU A 154 10.25 -2.10 -10.28
C LEU A 154 10.34 -3.52 -10.83
N ASP A 155 11.49 -4.19 -10.65
CA ASP A 155 11.66 -5.60 -11.01
C ASP A 155 10.80 -6.53 -10.14
N GLU A 156 10.57 -6.14 -8.88
CA GLU A 156 9.73 -6.85 -7.91
C GLU A 156 8.24 -6.44 -7.97
N TRP A 157 7.78 -5.85 -9.08
CA TRP A 157 6.40 -5.32 -9.22
C TRP A 157 5.31 -6.29 -8.74
N CYS A 158 5.37 -7.54 -9.19
CA CYS A 158 4.38 -8.58 -8.88
C CYS A 158 4.50 -9.16 -7.47
N THR A 159 5.56 -8.85 -6.72
CA THR A 159 5.81 -9.42 -5.38
C THR A 159 4.81 -8.90 -4.34
N TYR A 160 4.22 -7.74 -4.59
CA TYR A 160 3.35 -7.05 -3.63
C TYR A 160 1.85 -7.30 -3.85
N HIS A 161 1.45 -8.05 -4.87
CA HIS A 161 0.06 -8.44 -5.11
C HIS A 161 -0.03 -9.91 -5.52
N VAL A 162 -1.26 -10.45 -5.61
CA VAL A 162 -1.49 -11.86 -5.98
C VAL A 162 -2.09 -11.93 -7.37
N HIS A 163 -1.61 -12.89 -8.15
CA HIS A 163 -2.19 -13.30 -9.42
C HIS A 163 -2.85 -14.67 -9.27
N VAL A 164 -3.96 -14.85 -9.98
CA VAL A 164 -4.64 -16.14 -10.13
C VAL A 164 -3.75 -17.12 -10.90
N ASP A 165 -3.06 -16.63 -11.93
CA ASP A 165 -2.16 -17.46 -12.74
C ASP A 165 -0.98 -16.67 -13.37
N LYS A 166 -0.09 -17.41 -14.05
CA LYS A 166 1.08 -16.84 -14.72
C LYS A 166 0.74 -15.92 -15.90
N ASN A 167 -0.39 -16.16 -16.58
CA ASN A 167 -0.81 -15.33 -17.71
C ASN A 167 -1.28 -13.96 -17.23
N GLU A 168 -1.98 -13.91 -16.10
CA GLU A 168 -2.34 -12.66 -15.43
C GLU A 168 -1.08 -11.88 -15.01
N GLY A 169 -0.10 -12.55 -14.39
CA GLY A 169 1.17 -11.91 -14.06
C GLY A 169 1.89 -11.31 -15.28
N LYS A 170 1.89 -12.03 -16.41
CA LYS A 170 2.45 -11.50 -17.66
C LYS A 170 1.71 -10.25 -18.14
N LYS A 171 0.36 -10.27 -18.14
CA LYS A 171 -0.45 -9.10 -18.51
C LYS A 171 -0.26 -7.92 -17.57
N CYS A 172 -0.03 -8.18 -16.29
CA CYS A 172 0.26 -7.15 -15.30
C CYS A 172 1.55 -6.41 -15.63
N LEU A 173 2.62 -7.15 -15.97
CA LEU A 173 3.89 -6.55 -16.42
C LEU A 173 3.73 -5.80 -17.74
N GLU A 174 2.99 -6.34 -18.71
CA GLU A 174 2.70 -5.64 -19.99
C GLU A 174 1.93 -4.33 -19.75
N THR A 175 1.03 -4.30 -18.76
CA THR A 175 0.27 -3.10 -18.39
C THR A 175 1.18 -2.08 -17.71
N ARG A 176 2.04 -2.52 -16.77
CA ARG A 176 3.06 -1.67 -16.13
C ARG A 176 3.95 -1.00 -17.18
N ASP A 177 4.44 -1.77 -18.14
CA ASP A 177 5.36 -1.28 -19.19
C ASP A 177 4.69 -0.31 -20.18
N ALA A 178 3.36 -0.22 -20.16
CA ALA A 178 2.56 0.68 -20.98
C ALA A 178 2.13 1.98 -20.26
N LEU A 179 2.41 2.11 -18.95
CA LEU A 179 2.19 3.33 -18.17
C LEU A 179 3.24 4.40 -18.50
#